data_AF-A0A964VJ82-F1
#
_entry.id   AF-A0A964VJ82-F1
#
_cell.length_a   1.000
_cell.length_b   1.000
_cell.length_c   1.000
_cell.angle_alpha   90.00
_cell.angle_beta   90.00
_cell.angle_gamma   90.00
#
_symmetry.space_group_name_H-M   'P 1'
#
loop_
_entity.id
_entity.type
_entity.pdbx_description
1 polymer ?
#
loop_
_entity_poly.entity_id
_entity_poly.type
_entity_poly.pdbx_seq_one_letter_code
_entity_poly.pdbx_strand_id
1 'polypeptide(L)'
;MARSPRRWIWALSSMGERWLPAPVLVANFDRLGIQVTLARSGANGATGSYVDGDLNNTTIIVDGGTEGGFQIGPRDGQVHRLDLSIADLQGSGDTLALAQLSINSQSTARTALDGLDQAIATVSSERGKLGTVQNRLAHTISFSENEIENIQASDASIRDTDIAQEATKLSRSNILLQSSNPCWSRPTCSPSRP
;
A
#
# COMPACT_ATOMS: atom_id res chain seq x y z
N MET A 1 -23.80 -82.24 31.13
CA MET A 1 -24.97 -81.58 30.50
C MET A 1 -25.39 -80.43 31.42
N ALA A 2 -25.57 -79.21 30.87
CA ALA A 2 -26.08 -77.98 31.52
C ALA A 2 -25.22 -77.33 32.63
N ARG A 3 -24.46 -76.26 32.32
CA ARG A 3 -24.82 -74.81 32.36
C ARG A 3 -24.92 -74.23 33.78
N SER A 4 -23.94 -73.43 34.19
CA SER A 4 -24.07 -71.96 34.25
C SER A 4 -22.77 -71.23 34.70
N PRO A 5 -22.51 -70.02 34.18
CA PRO A 5 -21.30 -69.22 34.41
C PRO A 5 -21.50 -68.20 35.53
N ARG A 6 -20.42 -67.56 36.04
CA ARG A 6 -20.32 -66.17 36.56
C ARG A 6 -19.34 -66.03 37.74
N ARG A 7 -18.12 -65.54 37.49
CA ARG A 7 -17.32 -64.75 38.47
C ARG A 7 -16.29 -63.86 37.74
N TRP A 8 -16.75 -62.77 37.13
CA TRP A 8 -15.90 -61.62 36.71
C TRP A 8 -16.71 -60.33 36.84
N ILE A 9 -17.17 -60.02 38.05
CA ILE A 9 -17.74 -58.72 38.43
C ILE A 9 -17.09 -58.44 39.77
N TRP A 10 -16.10 -57.52 39.83
CA TRP A 10 -15.63 -56.77 41.02
C TRP A 10 -14.41 -55.87 40.68
N ALA A 11 -14.41 -55.20 39.53
CA ALA A 11 -13.37 -54.20 39.22
C ALA A 11 -13.87 -53.04 38.35
N LEU A 12 -15.11 -52.58 38.54
CA LEU A 12 -15.63 -51.42 37.81
C LEU A 12 -16.69 -50.66 38.62
N SER A 13 -16.31 -50.15 39.80
CA SER A 13 -17.23 -49.35 40.63
C SER A 13 -16.56 -48.25 41.47
N SER A 14 -15.36 -47.76 41.13
CA SER A 14 -14.74 -46.70 41.97
C SER A 14 -13.78 -45.73 41.27
N MET A 15 -13.97 -45.41 40.00
CA MET A 15 -13.23 -44.29 39.39
C MET A 15 -14.22 -43.30 38.80
N GLY A 16 -14.60 -42.35 39.66
CA GLY A 16 -15.46 -41.23 39.32
C GLY A 16 -14.93 -40.48 38.11
N GLU A 17 -15.89 -40.00 37.32
CA GLU A 17 -15.72 -39.14 36.17
C GLU A 17 -14.92 -37.90 36.53
N ARG A 18 -13.59 -37.98 36.40
CA ARG A 18 -12.73 -36.81 36.32
C ARG A 18 -12.86 -36.30 34.90
N TRP A 19 -13.79 -35.38 34.70
CA TRP A 19 -13.81 -34.48 33.56
C TRP A 19 -12.44 -33.81 33.47
N LEU A 20 -11.57 -34.28 32.58
CA LEU A 20 -10.42 -33.50 32.18
C LEU A 20 -11.02 -32.32 31.39
N PRO A 21 -10.78 -31.05 31.78
CA PRO A 21 -11.22 -29.93 30.96
C PRO A 21 -10.62 -30.12 29.57
N ALA A 22 -11.44 -29.97 28.53
CA ALA A 22 -11.01 -30.13 27.15
C ALA A 22 -9.76 -29.26 26.91
N PRO A 23 -8.75 -29.76 26.15
CA PRO A 23 -7.54 -28.99 25.91
C PRO A 23 -7.90 -27.67 25.23
N VAL A 24 -7.64 -26.56 25.92
CA VAL A 24 -7.82 -25.21 25.36
C VAL A 24 -6.58 -24.89 24.54
N LEU A 25 -6.73 -24.89 23.22
CA LEU A 25 -5.69 -24.46 22.29
C LEU A 25 -5.72 -22.93 22.19
N VAL A 26 -4.78 -22.27 22.86
CA VAL A 26 -4.57 -20.81 22.70
C VAL A 26 -3.67 -20.59 21.49
N ALA A 27 -4.23 -20.07 20.40
CA ALA A 27 -3.46 -19.63 19.25
C ALA A 27 -2.81 -18.27 19.57
N ASN A 28 -1.48 -18.22 19.55
CA ASN A 28 -0.71 -17.00 19.81
C ASN A 28 -0.39 -16.28 18.49
N PHE A 29 -1.02 -15.12 18.26
CA PHE A 29 -0.87 -14.29 17.05
C PHE A 29 0.10 -13.11 17.22
N ASP A 30 0.95 -13.12 18.25
CA ASP A 30 1.80 -11.97 18.64
C ASP A 30 2.80 -11.52 17.56
N ARG A 31 3.05 -12.35 16.53
CA ARG A 31 3.85 -11.96 15.35
C ARG A 31 3.07 -11.44 14.15
N LEU A 32 1.73 -11.53 14.17
CA LEU A 32 0.87 -11.03 13.09
C LEU A 32 0.26 -9.66 13.42
N GLY A 33 0.48 -9.12 14.62
CA GLY A 33 -0.05 -7.82 15.04
C GLY A 33 -1.57 -7.80 15.25
N ILE A 34 -2.24 -8.96 15.23
CA ILE A 34 -3.69 -9.07 15.36
C ILE A 34 -4.04 -9.27 16.84
N GLN A 35 -4.58 -8.22 17.47
CA GLN A 35 -5.15 -8.30 18.82
C GLN A 35 -6.67 -8.38 18.73
N VAL A 36 -7.25 -9.57 18.95
CA VAL A 36 -8.70 -9.72 19.13
C VAL A 36 -8.99 -9.69 20.63
N THR A 37 -9.49 -8.57 21.13
CA THR A 37 -9.94 -8.42 22.52
C THR A 37 -11.46 -8.54 22.57
N LEU A 38 -11.97 -9.61 23.17
CA LEU A 38 -13.40 -9.79 23.48
C LEU A 38 -13.52 -9.90 25.01
N ALA A 39 -13.86 -8.81 25.68
CA ALA A 39 -13.90 -8.77 27.14
C ALA A 39 -15.18 -8.14 27.71
N ARG A 40 -16.02 -9.04 28.26
CA ARG A 40 -16.95 -8.92 29.40
C ARG A 40 -18.14 -7.94 29.37
N SER A 41 -19.26 -8.52 29.78
CA SER A 41 -20.54 -7.94 30.21
C SER A 41 -20.42 -6.70 31.11
N GLY A 42 -20.94 -5.57 30.59
CA GLY A 42 -21.62 -4.55 31.38
C GLY A 42 -20.93 -3.19 31.50
N ALA A 43 -21.04 -2.36 30.45
CA ALA A 43 -21.29 -0.92 30.56
C ALA A 43 -21.75 -0.37 29.19
N ASN A 44 -22.90 0.30 29.18
CA ASN A 44 -23.65 0.73 28.00
C ASN A 44 -22.93 1.80 27.17
N GLY A 45 -23.05 1.73 25.83
CA GLY A 45 -23.11 2.94 24.98
C GLY A 45 -22.09 3.13 23.85
N ALA A 46 -21.47 2.10 23.27
CA ALA A 46 -20.68 2.27 22.04
C ALA A 46 -21.03 1.21 20.97
N THR A 47 -21.04 1.62 19.69
CA THR A 47 -21.18 0.76 18.51
C THR A 47 -20.16 -0.38 18.55
N GLY A 48 -20.63 -1.64 18.60
CA GLY A 48 -19.77 -2.84 18.68
C GLY A 48 -20.03 -3.73 19.91
N SER A 49 -21.29 -3.92 20.33
CA SER A 49 -21.64 -4.88 21.37
C SER A 49 -21.75 -6.27 20.74
N TYR A 50 -20.89 -7.21 21.15
CA TYR A 50 -20.89 -8.60 20.70
C TYR A 50 -21.30 -9.49 21.87
N VAL A 51 -22.27 -10.37 21.65
CA VAL A 51 -22.67 -11.41 22.61
C VAL A 51 -21.81 -12.65 22.36
N ASP A 52 -21.45 -13.36 23.42
CA ASP A 52 -20.79 -14.67 23.32
C ASP A 52 -21.67 -15.60 22.47
N GLY A 53 -21.16 -15.97 21.31
CA GLY A 53 -21.86 -16.82 20.35
C GLY A 53 -22.24 -16.19 19.01
N ASP A 54 -22.14 -14.87 18.85
CA ASP A 54 -22.50 -14.19 17.58
C ASP A 54 -21.55 -14.52 16.41
N LEU A 55 -20.35 -15.00 16.73
CA LEU A 55 -19.35 -15.41 15.73
C LEU A 55 -19.31 -16.93 15.52
N ASN A 56 -20.24 -17.67 16.12
CA ASN A 56 -20.32 -19.12 15.94
C ASN A 56 -20.71 -19.41 14.49
N ASN A 57 -19.90 -20.22 13.81
CA ASN A 57 -20.06 -20.56 12.39
C ASN A 57 -19.84 -19.42 11.38
N THR A 58 -19.33 -18.25 11.81
CA THR A 58 -18.88 -17.22 10.86
C THR A 58 -17.38 -17.34 10.62
N THR A 59 -17.00 -17.55 9.36
CA THR A 59 -15.61 -17.45 8.92
C THR A 59 -15.23 -15.97 8.87
N ILE A 60 -14.30 -15.55 9.72
CA ILE A 60 -13.63 -14.25 9.56
C ILE A 60 -12.71 -14.39 8.35
N ILE A 61 -13.19 -13.94 7.19
CA ILE A 61 -12.38 -13.83 5.98
C ILE A 61 -11.55 -12.56 6.15
N VAL A 62 -10.26 -12.73 6.44
CA VAL A 62 -9.29 -11.66 6.17
C VAL A 62 -9.14 -11.64 4.66
N ASP A 63 -9.99 -10.87 3.99
CA ASP A 63 -9.82 -10.63 2.57
C ASP A 63 -8.50 -9.89 2.43
N GLY A 64 -7.53 -10.52 1.76
CA GLY A 64 -6.22 -9.93 1.56
C GLY A 64 -6.41 -8.69 0.71
N GLY A 65 -6.45 -7.52 1.36
CA GLY A 65 -6.43 -6.23 0.68
C GLY A 65 -5.22 -6.20 -0.24
N THR A 66 -5.44 -6.53 -1.51
CA THR A 66 -4.44 -6.45 -2.57
C THR A 66 -4.46 -4.99 -3.05
N GLU A 67 -4.23 -4.08 -2.12
CA GLU A 67 -4.23 -2.64 -2.36
C GLU A 67 -2.80 -2.13 -2.20
N GLY A 68 -1.98 -2.46 -3.21
CA GLY A 68 -0.74 -1.74 -3.46
C GLY A 68 -1.06 -0.46 -4.24
N GLY A 69 -1.33 0.63 -3.52
CA GLY A 69 -1.52 1.94 -4.13
C GLY A 69 -0.17 2.65 -4.32
N PHE A 70 0.18 3.01 -5.56
CA PHE A 70 1.34 3.85 -5.85
C PHE A 70 0.93 5.32 -5.78
N GLN A 71 1.65 6.10 -4.97
CA GLN A 71 1.52 7.56 -4.95
C GLN A 71 2.29 8.13 -6.15
N ILE A 72 1.57 8.74 -7.09
CA ILE A 72 2.13 9.28 -8.33
C ILE A 72 1.95 10.81 -8.45
N GLY A 73 1.29 11.44 -7.48
CA GLY A 73 1.13 12.89 -7.47
C GLY A 73 1.35 13.53 -6.09
N PRO A 74 1.39 14.87 -6.02
CA PRO A 74 1.78 15.59 -4.80
C PRO A 74 0.68 15.70 -3.73
N ARG A 75 -0.56 15.27 -4.01
CA ARG A 75 -1.72 15.42 -3.12
C ARG A 75 -2.34 14.07 -2.77
N ASP A 76 -3.18 14.03 -1.73
CA ASP A 76 -3.84 12.83 -1.20
C ASP A 76 -5.16 12.46 -1.91
N GLY A 77 -5.46 13.08 -3.06
CA GLY A 77 -6.65 12.76 -3.86
C GLY A 77 -6.52 11.43 -4.62
N GLN A 78 -7.64 10.77 -4.91
CA GLN A 78 -7.68 9.48 -5.62
C GLN A 78 -7.04 9.54 -7.02
N VAL A 79 -7.08 10.71 -7.69
CA VAL A 79 -6.41 10.91 -8.99
C VAL A 79 -4.88 10.89 -8.91
N HIS A 80 -4.32 11.16 -7.73
CA HIS A 80 -2.87 11.15 -7.45
C HIS A 80 -2.39 9.78 -6.96
N ARG A 81 -3.31 8.83 -6.79
CA ARG A 81 -3.00 7.44 -6.49
C ARG A 81 -3.26 6.55 -7.69
N LEU A 82 -2.48 5.49 -7.76
CA LEU A 82 -2.61 4.46 -8.75
C LEU A 82 -2.73 3.13 -8.03
N ASP A 83 -3.97 2.68 -7.88
CA ASP A 83 -4.30 1.41 -7.25
C ASP A 83 -4.17 0.29 -8.28
N LEU A 84 -3.34 -0.70 -7.96
CA LEU A 84 -3.07 -1.87 -8.79
C LEU A 84 -3.50 -3.12 -8.01
N SER A 85 -4.61 -3.71 -8.42
CA SER A 85 -5.00 -5.06 -8.02
C SER A 85 -4.88 -5.96 -9.24
N ILE A 86 -4.02 -6.98 -9.14
CA ILE A 86 -3.90 -8.03 -10.14
C ILE A 86 -4.61 -9.24 -9.54
N ALA A 87 -5.70 -9.67 -10.17
CA ALA A 87 -6.40 -10.89 -9.79
C ALA A 87 -5.44 -12.10 -9.90
N ASP A 88 -5.69 -13.17 -9.15
CA ASP A 88 -4.94 -14.41 -9.33
C ASP A 88 -5.13 -14.89 -10.78
N LEU A 89 -4.04 -15.08 -11.51
CA LEU A 89 -4.02 -15.54 -12.90
C LEU A 89 -3.34 -16.90 -13.03
N GLN A 90 -3.16 -17.62 -11.93
CA GLN A 90 -2.64 -18.98 -11.96
C GLN A 90 -3.66 -19.91 -12.60
N GLY A 91 -3.19 -20.82 -13.47
CA GLY A 91 -4.07 -21.77 -14.17
C GLY A 91 -4.84 -22.71 -13.24
N SER A 92 -4.34 -22.93 -12.01
CA SER A 92 -5.02 -23.70 -10.96
C SER A 92 -5.86 -22.87 -10.00
N GLY A 93 -5.83 -21.53 -10.11
CA GLY A 93 -6.61 -20.63 -9.27
C GLY A 93 -8.09 -20.62 -9.63
N ASP A 94 -8.93 -20.19 -8.70
CA ASP A 94 -10.41 -20.19 -8.85
C ASP A 94 -10.91 -19.32 -10.00
N THR A 95 -10.14 -18.31 -10.39
CA THR A 95 -10.43 -17.35 -11.47
C THR A 95 -10.26 -17.95 -12.87
N LEU A 96 -9.30 -18.84 -13.04
CA LEU A 96 -8.92 -19.40 -14.34
C LEU A 96 -9.32 -20.89 -14.47
N ALA A 97 -9.38 -21.62 -13.35
CA ALA A 97 -9.96 -22.95 -13.19
C ALA A 97 -9.56 -24.00 -14.25
N LEU A 98 -8.37 -23.91 -14.83
CA LEU A 98 -7.89 -24.83 -15.87
C LEU A 98 -7.48 -26.20 -15.31
N ALA A 99 -7.34 -26.35 -13.99
CA ALA A 99 -6.92 -27.61 -13.38
C ALA A 99 -7.96 -28.74 -13.50
N GLN A 100 -9.24 -28.41 -13.70
CA GLN A 100 -10.33 -29.40 -13.83
C GLN A 100 -10.66 -29.77 -15.27
N LEU A 101 -9.94 -29.21 -16.24
CA LEU A 101 -10.18 -29.43 -17.66
C LEU A 101 -9.75 -30.84 -18.07
N SER A 102 -10.64 -31.58 -18.74
CA SER A 102 -10.37 -32.92 -19.24
C SER A 102 -10.68 -33.04 -20.73
N ILE A 103 -9.81 -33.73 -21.48
CA ILE A 103 -9.89 -33.90 -22.94
C ILE A 103 -10.18 -35.37 -23.30
N ASN A 104 -10.73 -36.14 -22.35
CA ASN A 104 -10.96 -37.58 -22.50
C ASN A 104 -12.08 -37.95 -23.48
N SER A 105 -12.98 -37.03 -23.82
CA SER A 105 -14.09 -37.24 -24.74
C SER A 105 -14.29 -36.04 -25.66
N GLN A 106 -14.96 -36.23 -26.79
CA GLN A 106 -15.20 -35.13 -27.73
C GLN A 106 -16.11 -34.03 -27.15
N SER A 107 -16.98 -34.36 -26.20
CA SER A 107 -17.84 -33.39 -25.51
C SER A 107 -17.07 -32.62 -24.44
N THR A 108 -16.24 -33.31 -23.65
CA THR A 108 -15.40 -32.67 -22.63
C THR A 108 -14.31 -31.80 -23.26
N ALA A 109 -13.77 -32.19 -24.42
CA ALA A 109 -12.83 -31.37 -25.20
C ALA A 109 -13.45 -30.06 -25.71
N ARG A 110 -14.72 -30.04 -26.11
CA ARG A 110 -15.40 -28.79 -26.53
C ARG A 110 -15.61 -27.85 -25.34
N THR A 111 -16.03 -28.40 -24.21
CA THR A 111 -16.21 -27.64 -22.96
C THR A 111 -14.86 -27.09 -22.44
N ALA A 112 -13.78 -27.86 -22.64
CA ALA A 112 -12.43 -27.43 -22.33
C ALA A 112 -12.00 -26.22 -23.18
N LEU A 113 -12.29 -26.24 -24.48
CA LEU A 113 -11.98 -25.10 -25.36
C LEU A 113 -12.72 -23.82 -24.92
N ASP A 114 -14.00 -23.92 -24.56
CA ASP A 114 -14.76 -22.77 -24.07
C ASP A 114 -14.15 -22.20 -22.76
N GLY A 115 -13.73 -23.08 -21.84
CA GLY A 115 -13.05 -22.65 -20.61
C GLY A 115 -11.69 -21.98 -20.86
N LEU A 116 -10.94 -22.48 -21.83
CA LEU A 116 -9.68 -21.87 -22.29
C LEU A 116 -9.91 -20.49 -22.90
N ASP A 117 -10.94 -20.33 -23.73
CA ASP A 117 -11.27 -19.04 -24.34
C ASP A 117 -11.67 -18.00 -23.28
N GLN A 118 -12.43 -18.40 -22.27
CA GLN A 118 -12.75 -17.53 -21.13
C GLN A 118 -11.51 -17.17 -20.29
N ALA A 119 -10.61 -18.12 -20.04
CA ALA A 119 -9.35 -17.85 -19.36
C ALA A 119 -8.48 -16.85 -20.15
N ILE A 120 -8.38 -17.04 -21.48
CA ILE A 120 -7.63 -16.13 -22.36
C ILE A 120 -8.25 -14.73 -22.35
N ALA A 121 -9.58 -14.63 -22.44
CA ALA A 121 -10.28 -13.35 -22.38
C ALA A 121 -10.01 -12.62 -21.05
N THR A 122 -10.00 -13.34 -19.93
CA THR A 122 -9.71 -12.80 -18.60
C THR A 122 -8.28 -12.28 -18.51
N VAL A 123 -7.29 -13.08 -18.91
CA VAL A 123 -5.87 -12.64 -18.94
C VAL A 123 -5.66 -11.46 -19.89
N SER A 124 -6.38 -11.43 -21.03
CA SER A 124 -6.33 -10.31 -21.97
C SER A 124 -6.89 -9.03 -21.35
N SER A 125 -8.01 -9.12 -20.63
CA SER A 125 -8.61 -8.01 -19.90
C SER A 125 -7.66 -7.44 -18.84
N GLU A 126 -7.04 -8.31 -18.02
CA GLU A 126 -6.06 -7.88 -17.02
C GLU A 126 -4.82 -7.22 -17.66
N ARG A 127 -4.32 -7.74 -18.79
CA ARG A 127 -3.26 -7.08 -19.56
C ARG A 127 -3.68 -5.71 -20.09
N GLY A 128 -4.94 -5.55 -20.52
CA GLY A 128 -5.50 -4.27 -20.92
C GLY A 128 -5.54 -3.25 -19.78
N LYS A 129 -5.91 -3.67 -18.57
CA LYS A 129 -5.86 -2.84 -17.36
C LYS A 129 -4.43 -2.40 -17.05
N LEU A 130 -3.46 -3.33 -17.10
CA LEU A 130 -2.05 -3.01 -16.92
C LEU A 130 -1.52 -2.03 -17.98
N GLY A 131 -1.95 -2.16 -19.24
CA GLY A 131 -1.61 -1.21 -20.30
C GLY A 131 -2.14 0.20 -20.01
N THR A 132 -3.36 0.30 -19.49
CA THR A 132 -3.94 1.59 -19.06
C THR A 132 -3.14 2.22 -17.93
N VAL A 133 -2.74 1.41 -16.95
CA VAL A 133 -1.87 1.84 -15.85
C VAL A 133 -0.52 2.32 -16.36
N GLN A 134 0.11 1.58 -17.28
CA GLN A 134 1.37 2.01 -17.90
C GLN A 134 1.23 3.36 -18.62
N ASN A 135 0.11 3.59 -19.32
CA ASN A 135 -0.15 4.88 -19.96
C ASN A 135 -0.27 6.01 -18.93
N ARG A 136 -0.98 5.78 -17.82
CA ARG A 136 -1.06 6.75 -16.73
C ARG A 136 0.31 7.04 -16.11
N LEU A 137 1.13 6.01 -15.89
CA LEU A 137 2.49 6.16 -15.37
C LEU A 137 3.36 6.97 -16.32
N ALA A 138 3.34 6.67 -17.63
CA ALA A 138 4.08 7.42 -18.64
C ALA A 138 3.68 8.91 -18.66
N HIS A 139 2.38 9.20 -18.65
CA HIS A 139 1.90 10.59 -18.56
C HIS A 139 2.33 11.28 -17.27
N THR A 140 2.32 10.57 -16.15
CA THR A 140 2.73 11.13 -14.85
C THR A 140 4.23 11.42 -14.82
N ILE A 141 5.04 10.57 -15.43
CA ILE A 141 6.48 10.79 -15.59
C ILE A 141 6.70 12.05 -16.43
N SER A 142 6.11 12.14 -17.63
CA SER A 142 6.28 13.32 -18.48
C SER A 142 5.74 14.59 -17.82
N PHE A 143 4.65 14.52 -17.06
CA PHE A 143 4.17 15.64 -16.26
C PHE A 143 5.20 16.07 -15.20
N SER A 144 5.77 15.11 -14.47
CA SER A 144 6.76 15.37 -13.43
C SER A 144 8.06 15.94 -14.00
N GLU A 145 8.49 15.47 -15.17
CA GLU A 145 9.64 16.03 -15.90
C GLU A 145 9.43 17.49 -16.28
N ASN A 146 8.24 17.83 -16.82
CA ASN A 146 7.89 19.22 -17.10
C ASN A 146 7.82 20.07 -15.82
N GLU A 147 7.30 19.52 -14.72
CA GLU A 147 7.26 20.22 -13.43
C GLU A 147 8.67 20.48 -12.89
N ILE A 148 9.58 19.50 -13.01
CA ILE A 148 11.00 19.65 -12.66
C ILE A 148 11.66 20.74 -13.51
N GLU A 149 11.43 20.76 -14.84
CA GLU A 149 11.96 21.78 -15.73
C GLU A 149 11.48 23.19 -15.33
N ASN A 150 10.18 23.34 -15.06
CA ASN A 150 9.59 24.61 -14.64
C ASN A 150 10.15 25.09 -13.28
N ILE A 151 10.32 24.16 -12.33
CA ILE A 151 10.91 24.48 -11.02
C ILE A 151 12.38 24.87 -11.17
N GLN A 152 13.14 24.16 -11.99
CA GLN A 152 14.56 24.46 -12.24
C GLN A 152 14.73 25.82 -12.95
N ALA A 153 13.88 26.14 -13.92
CA ALA A 153 13.89 27.45 -14.59
C ALA A 153 13.55 28.59 -13.60
N SER A 154 12.57 28.35 -12.73
CA SER A 154 12.19 29.30 -11.67
C SER A 154 13.32 29.49 -10.66
N ASP A 155 13.97 28.41 -10.20
CA ASP A 155 15.12 28.45 -9.28
C ASP A 155 16.32 29.17 -9.91
N ALA A 156 16.60 28.94 -11.20
CA ALA A 156 17.63 29.65 -11.94
C ALA A 156 17.34 31.16 -12.02
N SER A 157 16.09 31.54 -12.31
CA SER A 157 15.68 32.95 -12.37
C SER A 157 15.77 33.64 -11.00
N ILE A 158 15.40 32.95 -9.91
CA ILE A 158 15.55 33.46 -8.55
C ILE A 158 17.02 33.66 -8.21
N ARG A 159 17.88 32.65 -8.44
CA ARG A 159 19.32 32.75 -8.18
C ARG A 159 19.98 33.87 -8.99
N ASP A 160 19.65 34.00 -10.27
CA ASP A 160 20.22 35.06 -11.10
C ASP A 160 19.78 36.46 -10.62
N THR A 161 18.53 36.61 -10.20
CA THR A 161 18.03 37.85 -9.60
C THR A 161 18.75 38.20 -8.30
N ASP A 162 18.96 37.21 -7.42
CA ASP A 162 19.67 37.41 -6.16
C ASP A 162 21.14 37.77 -6.39
N ILE A 163 21.80 37.10 -7.36
CA ILE A 163 23.18 37.41 -7.75
C ILE A 163 23.27 38.81 -8.38
N ALA A 164 22.31 39.21 -9.21
CA ALA A 164 22.27 40.56 -9.77
C ALA A 164 22.06 41.63 -8.69
N GLN A 165 21.22 41.36 -7.68
CA GLN A 165 21.05 42.25 -6.53
C GLN A 165 22.34 42.39 -5.72
N GLU A 166 23.05 41.30 -5.44
CA GLU A 166 24.33 41.38 -4.73
C GLU A 166 25.43 42.03 -5.58
N ALA A 167 25.49 41.75 -6.88
CA ALA A 167 26.43 42.38 -7.81
C ALA A 167 26.19 43.90 -7.93
N THR A 168 24.94 44.35 -7.95
CA THR A 168 24.61 45.79 -7.97
C THR A 168 24.92 46.46 -6.64
N LYS A 169 24.68 45.80 -5.49
CA LYS A 169 25.11 46.30 -4.17
C LYS A 169 26.63 46.40 -4.07
N LEU A 170 27.36 45.39 -4.54
CA LEU A 170 28.83 45.38 -4.59
C LEU A 170 29.36 46.50 -5.49
N SER A 171 28.80 46.64 -6.69
CA SER A 171 29.15 47.70 -7.64
C SER A 171 28.89 49.10 -7.05
N ARG A 172 27.71 49.30 -6.43
CA ARG A 172 27.37 50.56 -5.74
C ARG A 172 28.35 50.88 -4.62
N SER A 173 28.74 49.87 -3.84
CA SER A 173 29.72 50.03 -2.76
C SER A 173 31.11 50.40 -3.30
N ASN A 174 31.55 49.79 -4.41
CA ASN A 174 32.81 50.13 -5.07
C ASN A 174 32.81 51.55 -5.66
N ILE A 175 31.69 51.98 -6.26
CA ILE A 175 31.54 53.36 -6.75
C ILE A 175 31.58 54.34 -5.59
N LEU A 176 30.91 54.04 -4.47
CA LEU A 176 30.96 54.88 -3.28
C LEU A 176 32.40 55.04 -2.76
N LEU A 177 33.17 53.95 -2.65
CA LEU A 177 34.58 53.99 -2.24
C LEU A 177 35.47 54.79 -3.20
N GLN A 178 35.19 54.75 -4.51
CA GLN A 178 35.92 55.55 -5.50
C GLN A 178 35.50 57.04 -5.46
N SER A 179 34.21 57.31 -5.24
CA SER A 179 33.64 58.66 -5.14
C SER A 179 33.89 59.35 -3.79
N SER A 180 34.27 58.61 -2.75
CA SER A 180 34.76 59.18 -1.49
C SER A 180 36.22 59.65 -1.59
N ASN A 181 36.97 59.25 -2.63
CA ASN A 181 38.38 59.59 -2.83
C ASN A 181 38.73 60.67 -3.92
N PRO A 182 37.86 61.55 -4.42
CA PRO A 182 38.22 62.46 -5.52
C PRO A 182 39.03 63.70 -5.08
N CYS A 183 39.10 64.00 -3.78
CA CYS A 183 39.63 65.27 -3.28
C CYS A 183 41.10 65.25 -2.83
N TRP A 184 41.71 64.08 -2.59
CA TRP A 184 43.03 64.01 -1.92
C TRP A 184 44.22 63.72 -2.86
N SER A 185 43.97 63.45 -4.15
CA SER A 185 45.01 63.02 -5.09
C SER A 185 45.37 64.05 -6.17
N ARG A 186 44.76 65.24 -6.18
CA ARG A 186 45.06 66.31 -7.15
C ARG A 186 45.44 67.61 -6.43
N PRO A 187 46.63 68.19 -6.68
CA PRO A 187 47.08 69.44 -6.03
C PRO A 187 46.38 70.72 -6.52
N THR A 188 45.35 70.63 -7.39
CA THR A 188 44.69 71.79 -8.02
C THR A 188 43.21 71.95 -7.68
N CYS A 189 42.74 71.41 -6.55
CA CYS A 189 41.48 71.88 -5.96
C CYS A 189 41.74 73.23 -5.24
N SER A 190 41.98 74.30 -6.01
CA SER A 190 42.20 75.66 -5.49
C SER A 190 40.98 76.54 -5.79
N PRO A 191 40.49 77.38 -4.85
CA PRO A 191 40.00 78.68 -5.27
C PRO A 191 41.21 79.54 -5.67
N SER A 192 41.19 79.95 -6.93
CA SER A 192 42.17 80.78 -7.61
C SER A 192 42.15 82.25 -7.14
N ARG A 193 43.37 82.77 -6.88
CA ARG A 193 43.91 84.13 -7.15
C ARG A 193 43.33 85.32 -6.35
N PRO A 194 43.99 86.50 -6.35
CA PRO A 194 45.41 86.85 -6.54
C PRO A 194 46.14 87.22 -5.23
#